data_AF-A0A3B1A462-F1
#
_entry.id   AF-A0A3B1A462-F1
#
_cell.length_a   1.000
_cell.length_b   1.000
_cell.length_c   1.000
_cell.angle_alpha   90.00
_cell.angle_beta   90.00
_cell.angle_gamma   90.00
#
_symmetry.space_group_name_H-M   'P 1'
#
loop_
_entity.id
_entity.type
_entity.pdbx_description
1 polymer ?
#
loop_
_entity_poly.entity_id
_entity_poly.type
_entity_poly.pdbx_seq_one_letter_code
_entity_poly.pdbx_strand_id
1 'polypeptide(L)'
;MPMVRLFNKKTIKKAHNVDPSRIETTIHDSDNIQAAWHSGIAMQSYHNIDQLSENNEQLIASQIMTSNVVTLKQNDSVTDAIRLLKAKKIRHIPIITKKGTVEGILSERDILHYLSATNEDYTHTKLPARLNEKISHLMKQEVLTASVDTDVRHIARLFVEQHIGAMPIVTDGKIIGLITRSDVLGAVMRYFILELWA
;
A
#
# COMPACT_ATOMS: atom_id res chain seq x y z
N MET A 1 10.19 13.74 -11.05
CA MET A 1 10.24 14.97 -10.21
C MET A 1 10.28 14.56 -8.75
N PRO A 2 11.16 15.13 -7.88
CA PRO A 2 11.33 14.63 -6.52
C PRO A 2 10.20 15.05 -5.57
N MET A 3 9.77 14.10 -4.73
CA MET A 3 8.63 14.12 -3.78
C MET A 3 8.68 15.18 -2.67
N VAL A 4 9.69 16.05 -2.63
CA VAL A 4 10.02 16.89 -1.47
C VAL A 4 9.13 18.15 -1.35
N ARG A 5 8.24 18.43 -2.31
CA ARG A 5 7.44 19.67 -2.32
C ARG A 5 5.96 19.56 -1.93
N LEU A 6 5.46 18.37 -1.59
CA LEU A 6 4.02 18.17 -1.29
C LEU A 6 3.63 18.32 0.19
N PHE A 7 4.57 18.43 1.12
CA PHE A 7 4.28 18.46 2.57
C PHE A 7 4.60 19.78 3.28
N ASN A 8 4.39 20.92 2.63
CA ASN A 8 4.46 22.21 3.31
C ASN A 8 3.10 22.94 3.26
N LYS A 9 2.16 22.51 4.11
CA LYS A 9 1.00 23.31 4.47
C LYS A 9 1.11 23.77 5.93
N LYS A 10 1.58 25.01 6.09
CA LYS A 10 1.29 25.86 7.25
C LYS A 10 -0.23 26.04 7.36
N THR A 11 -0.88 25.42 8.35
CA THR A 11 -1.93 26.08 9.15
C THR A 11 -2.28 25.25 10.39
N ILE A 12 -1.65 25.57 11.53
CA ILE A 12 -2.26 25.36 12.84
C ILE A 12 -2.19 26.71 13.54
N LYS A 13 -3.34 27.36 13.76
CA LYS A 13 -3.41 28.55 14.63
C LYS A 13 -3.35 28.04 16.07
N LYS A 14 -2.36 28.50 16.85
CA LYS A 14 -2.34 28.31 18.31
C LYS A 14 -3.67 28.81 18.88
N ALA A 15 -4.41 27.94 19.56
CA ALA A 15 -5.53 28.35 20.39
C ALA A 15 -5.00 29.34 21.43
N HIS A 16 -5.56 30.56 21.44
CA HIS A 16 -5.28 31.51 22.52
C HIS A 16 -6.00 31.01 23.79
N ASN A 17 -5.38 31.30 24.94
CA ASN A 17 -5.82 30.91 26.28
C ASN A 17 -7.35 30.88 26.42
N VAL A 18 -7.88 29.70 26.74
CA VAL A 18 -9.27 29.53 27.17
C VAL A 18 -9.39 30.17 28.54
N ASP A 19 -10.32 31.12 28.67
CA ASP A 19 -10.67 31.74 29.95
C ASP A 19 -11.23 30.66 30.91
N PRO A 20 -10.55 30.40 32.05
CA PRO A 20 -10.91 29.32 32.96
C PRO A 20 -12.26 29.54 33.69
N SER A 21 -12.90 30.69 33.55
CA SER A 21 -14.20 30.99 34.18
C SER A 21 -15.41 30.27 33.56
N ARG A 22 -15.23 29.50 32.47
CA ARG A 22 -16.34 28.83 31.74
C ARG A 22 -16.49 27.33 31.96
N ILE A 23 -15.80 26.75 32.93
CA ILE A 23 -15.95 25.32 33.26
C ILE A 23 -16.89 25.18 34.46
N GLU A 24 -18.19 25.04 34.21
CA GLU A 24 -19.11 24.52 35.22
C GLU A 24 -18.83 23.03 35.39
N THR A 25 -18.17 22.66 36.50
CA THR A 25 -17.97 21.27 36.91
C THR A 25 -18.63 21.05 38.25
N THR A 26 -19.79 20.39 38.23
CA THR A 26 -20.41 19.82 39.43
C THR A 26 -19.67 18.53 39.79
N ILE A 27 -18.59 18.65 40.57
CA ILE A 27 -17.95 17.50 41.23
C ILE A 27 -17.59 17.93 42.67
N HIS A 28 -18.29 17.34 43.63
CA HIS A 28 -18.02 17.42 45.06
C HIS A 28 -16.72 16.67 45.38
N ASP A 29 -15.61 17.39 45.55
CA ASP A 29 -14.57 17.15 46.57
C ASP A 29 -13.39 18.10 46.27
N SER A 30 -13.31 19.18 47.06
CA SER A 30 -12.57 20.41 46.74
C SER A 30 -11.11 20.44 47.19
N ASP A 31 -10.56 19.37 47.76
CA ASP A 31 -9.33 19.51 48.55
C ASP A 31 -8.08 18.87 47.93
N ASN A 32 -8.16 18.29 46.73
CA ASN A 32 -6.99 17.66 46.10
C ASN A 32 -6.79 18.00 44.61
N ILE A 33 -7.47 19.02 44.11
CA ILE A 33 -7.36 19.39 42.70
C ILE A 33 -6.03 20.11 42.47
N GLN A 34 -5.63 21.09 43.30
CA GLN A 34 -4.47 21.96 43.05
C GLN A 34 -3.09 21.27 43.01
N ALA A 35 -2.93 20.12 43.67
CA ALA A 35 -1.68 19.33 43.65
C ALA A 35 -1.48 18.55 42.34
N ALA A 36 -2.58 18.12 41.70
CA ALA A 36 -2.52 17.37 40.44
C ALA A 36 -2.12 18.25 39.23
N TRP A 37 -2.37 19.57 39.29
CA TRP A 37 -2.01 20.50 38.21
C TRP A 37 -0.53 20.92 38.22
N HIS A 38 0.22 20.62 39.29
CA HIS A 38 1.52 21.26 39.53
C HIS A 38 2.78 20.46 39.27
N SER A 39 2.76 19.17 38.93
CA SER A 39 4.04 18.53 38.60
C SER A 39 3.91 17.23 37.84
N GLY A 40 4.52 17.19 36.66
CA GLY A 40 4.83 15.93 36.00
C GLY A 40 3.68 15.33 35.24
N ILE A 41 2.55 14.99 35.86
CA ILE A 41 1.61 13.98 35.33
C ILE A 41 1.07 14.31 33.91
N ALA A 42 0.60 15.54 33.66
CA ALA A 42 0.12 15.91 32.33
C ALA A 42 1.25 15.96 31.29
N MET A 43 2.40 16.54 31.64
CA MET A 43 3.59 16.61 30.77
C MET A 43 4.26 15.24 30.59
N GLN A 44 4.21 14.36 31.57
CA GLN A 44 4.66 12.97 31.55
C GLN A 44 3.72 12.12 30.68
N SER A 45 2.41 12.38 30.72
CA SER A 45 1.46 11.77 29.79
C SER A 45 1.73 12.19 28.35
N TYR A 46 2.02 13.48 28.09
CA TYR A 46 2.45 13.93 26.77
C TYR A 46 3.82 13.36 26.36
N HIS A 47 4.78 13.33 27.29
CA HIS A 47 6.11 12.78 27.03
C HIS A 47 6.08 11.25 26.81
N ASN A 48 5.20 10.53 27.50
CA ASN A 48 4.96 9.10 27.28
C ASN A 48 4.28 8.85 25.93
N ILE A 49 3.37 9.72 25.47
CA ILE A 49 2.77 9.62 24.13
C ILE A 49 3.82 9.90 23.04
N ASP A 50 4.69 10.89 23.25
CA ASP A 50 5.80 11.19 22.35
C ASP A 50 6.82 10.04 22.33
N GLN A 51 7.15 9.44 23.48
CA GLN A 51 8.06 8.27 23.55
C GLN A 51 7.42 6.97 23.03
N LEU A 52 6.10 6.79 23.16
CA LEU A 52 5.36 5.70 22.49
C LEU A 52 5.44 5.81 20.96
N SER A 53 5.66 7.02 20.43
CA SER A 53 5.82 7.26 19.00
C SER A 53 7.23 6.96 18.47
N GLU A 54 8.24 6.85 19.35
CA GLU A 54 9.65 6.67 18.97
C GLU A 54 10.05 5.20 18.75
N ASN A 55 9.28 4.22 19.23
CA ASN A 55 9.46 2.80 18.95
C ASN A 55 8.45 2.25 17.93
N ASN A 56 8.13 3.04 16.90
CA ASN A 56 7.41 2.51 15.75
C ASN A 56 8.38 1.68 14.92
N GLU A 57 8.52 0.38 15.19
CA GLU A 57 9.25 -0.54 14.32
C GLU A 57 8.71 -0.39 12.90
N GLN A 58 9.48 0.30 12.06
CA GLN A 58 9.08 0.59 10.70
C GLN A 58 9.21 -0.70 9.91
N LEU A 59 8.08 -1.31 9.58
CA LEU A 59 8.07 -2.46 8.69
C LEU A 59 8.39 -1.98 7.27
N ILE A 60 9.47 -2.52 6.69
CA ILE A 60 9.94 -2.16 5.35
C ILE A 60 9.56 -3.23 4.32
N ALA A 61 9.58 -2.84 3.05
CA ALA A 61 9.17 -3.68 1.93
C ALA A 61 9.86 -5.05 1.90
N SER A 62 11.18 -5.07 2.11
CA SER A 62 11.96 -6.32 2.08
C SER A 62 11.54 -7.35 3.12
N GLN A 63 10.91 -6.95 4.22
CA GLN A 63 10.44 -7.86 5.27
C GLN A 63 9.13 -8.58 4.91
N ILE A 64 8.38 -8.07 3.92
CA ILE A 64 7.06 -8.61 3.56
C ILE A 64 6.91 -8.97 2.09
N MET A 65 7.86 -8.57 1.23
CA MET A 65 7.81 -8.86 -0.19
C MET A 65 7.96 -10.35 -0.46
N THR A 66 7.30 -10.82 -1.51
CA THR A 66 7.61 -12.12 -2.10
C THR A 66 8.83 -11.98 -3.02
N SER A 67 9.90 -12.71 -2.72
CA SER A 67 11.08 -12.84 -3.57
C SER A 67 10.87 -13.88 -4.69
N ASN A 68 11.75 -13.91 -5.70
CA ASN A 68 11.63 -14.77 -6.88
C ASN A 68 10.32 -14.52 -7.65
N VAL A 69 10.14 -13.26 -8.05
CA VAL A 69 8.94 -12.80 -8.72
C VAL A 69 8.74 -13.53 -10.04
N VAL A 70 7.55 -14.06 -10.22
CA VAL A 70 7.12 -14.64 -11.49
C VAL A 70 6.81 -13.50 -12.47
N THR A 71 7.48 -13.49 -13.61
CA THR A 71 7.40 -12.40 -14.60
C THR A 71 7.10 -12.93 -16.00
N LEU A 72 6.57 -12.05 -16.86
CA LEU A 72 6.45 -12.26 -18.31
C LEU A 72 7.17 -11.14 -19.07
N LYS A 73 7.25 -11.27 -20.39
CA LYS A 73 7.78 -10.28 -21.33
C LYS A 73 6.63 -9.75 -22.18
N GLN A 74 6.77 -8.53 -22.69
CA GLN A 74 5.72 -7.86 -23.48
C GLN A 74 5.20 -8.64 -24.71
N ASN A 75 6.00 -9.57 -25.25
CA ASN A 75 5.64 -10.40 -26.41
C ASN A 75 4.99 -11.74 -26.04
N ASP A 76 4.89 -12.08 -24.75
CA ASP A 76 4.20 -13.30 -24.32
C ASP A 76 2.70 -13.18 -24.56
N SER A 77 2.01 -14.32 -24.66
CA SER A 77 0.59 -14.35 -25.02
C SER A 77 -0.34 -14.16 -23.82
N VAL A 78 -1.59 -13.77 -24.08
CA VAL A 78 -2.65 -13.78 -23.05
C VAL A 78 -2.82 -15.18 -22.44
N THR A 79 -2.71 -16.24 -23.24
CA THR A 79 -2.75 -17.63 -22.76
C THR A 79 -1.63 -17.93 -21.77
N ASP A 80 -0.41 -17.46 -22.04
CA ASP A 80 0.72 -17.64 -21.12
C ASP A 80 0.47 -16.95 -19.79
N ALA A 81 -0.08 -15.73 -19.82
CA ALA A 81 -0.48 -15.01 -18.62
C ALA A 81 -1.54 -15.77 -17.81
N ILE A 82 -2.63 -16.23 -18.44
CA ILE A 82 -3.69 -17.01 -17.77
C ILE A 82 -3.11 -18.28 -17.15
N ARG A 83 -2.30 -19.02 -17.91
CA ARG A 83 -1.67 -20.26 -17.44
C ARG A 83 -0.79 -19.98 -16.22
N LEU A 84 -0.01 -18.91 -16.25
CA LEU A 84 0.91 -18.56 -15.18
C LEU A 84 0.18 -18.09 -13.92
N LEU A 85 -0.82 -17.21 -14.04
CA LEU A 85 -1.68 -16.76 -12.95
C LEU A 85 -2.33 -17.96 -12.24
N LYS A 86 -2.93 -18.89 -13.01
CA LYS A 86 -3.59 -20.08 -12.49
C LYS A 86 -2.60 -21.04 -11.82
N ALA A 87 -1.49 -21.35 -12.49
CA ALA A 87 -0.50 -22.30 -11.98
C ALA A 87 0.17 -21.81 -10.68
N LYS A 88 0.41 -20.50 -10.58
CA LYS A 88 1.06 -19.88 -9.43
C LYS A 88 0.07 -19.37 -8.38
N LYS A 89 -1.24 -19.43 -8.64
CA LYS A 89 -2.30 -18.90 -7.77
C LYS A 89 -2.08 -17.43 -7.39
N ILE A 90 -1.61 -16.64 -8.35
CA ILE A 90 -1.36 -15.20 -8.19
C ILE A 90 -2.30 -14.42 -9.11
N ARG A 91 -2.48 -13.13 -8.80
CA ARG A 91 -3.41 -12.25 -9.53
C ARG A 91 -2.74 -11.13 -10.32
N HIS A 92 -1.42 -10.96 -10.16
CA HIS A 92 -0.64 -9.92 -10.82
C HIS A 92 0.67 -10.50 -11.30
N ILE A 93 1.10 -10.12 -12.50
CA ILE A 93 2.38 -10.51 -13.09
C ILE A 93 3.08 -9.23 -13.57
N PRO A 94 4.27 -8.91 -13.04
CA PRO A 94 5.12 -7.88 -13.62
C PRO A 94 5.65 -8.30 -14.99
N ILE A 95 5.63 -7.36 -15.92
CA ILE A 95 6.17 -7.50 -17.27
C ILE A 95 7.53 -6.83 -17.32
N ILE A 96 8.55 -7.54 -17.77
CA ILE A 96 9.94 -7.08 -17.73
C ILE A 96 10.61 -7.06 -19.11
N THR A 97 11.60 -6.18 -19.26
CA THR A 97 12.54 -6.23 -20.38
C THR A 97 13.46 -7.44 -20.29
N LYS A 98 14.21 -7.69 -21.36
CA LYS A 98 15.37 -8.60 -21.34
C LYS A 98 16.43 -8.22 -20.29
N LYS A 99 16.48 -6.96 -19.85
CA LYS A 99 17.44 -6.47 -18.85
C LYS A 99 16.94 -6.62 -17.40
N GLY A 100 15.70 -7.09 -17.20
CA GLY A 100 15.09 -7.27 -15.87
C GLY A 100 14.41 -6.02 -15.31
N THR A 101 14.27 -4.96 -16.12
CA THR A 101 13.56 -3.73 -15.73
C THR A 101 12.06 -3.90 -15.93
N VAL A 102 11.25 -3.34 -15.03
CA VAL A 102 9.78 -3.40 -15.13
C VAL A 102 9.28 -2.46 -16.25
N GLU A 103 8.52 -3.00 -17.20
CA GLU A 103 7.86 -2.25 -18.29
C GLU A 103 6.35 -2.11 -18.07
N GLY A 104 5.75 -3.05 -17.35
CA GLY A 104 4.31 -3.09 -17.17
C GLY A 104 3.90 -4.02 -16.05
N ILE A 105 2.61 -3.99 -15.71
CA ILE A 105 2.00 -4.96 -14.82
C ILE A 105 0.67 -5.42 -15.43
N LEU A 106 0.41 -6.72 -15.37
CA LEU A 106 -0.81 -7.31 -15.85
C LEU A 106 -1.53 -8.00 -14.70
N SER A 107 -2.79 -7.65 -14.46
CA SER A 107 -3.63 -8.33 -13.48
C SER A 107 -4.64 -9.27 -14.11
N GLU A 108 -5.09 -10.26 -13.35
CA GLU A 108 -6.21 -11.14 -13.72
C GLU A 108 -7.45 -10.33 -14.12
N ARG A 109 -7.72 -9.22 -13.42
CA ARG A 109 -8.83 -8.31 -13.73
C ARG A 109 -8.66 -7.64 -15.10
N ASP A 110 -7.44 -7.27 -15.48
CA ASP A 110 -7.20 -6.64 -16.79
C ASP A 110 -7.44 -7.65 -17.92
N ILE A 111 -7.02 -8.92 -17.73
CA ILE A 111 -7.30 -10.01 -18.67
C ILE A 111 -8.80 -10.27 -18.76
N LEU A 112 -9.49 -10.39 -17.63
CA LEU A 112 -10.93 -10.63 -17.60
C LEU A 112 -11.68 -9.51 -18.32
N HIS A 113 -11.35 -8.26 -18.01
CA HIS A 113 -11.96 -7.10 -18.67
C HIS A 113 -11.72 -7.11 -20.18
N TYR A 114 -10.50 -7.40 -20.62
CA TYR A 114 -10.16 -7.49 -22.04
C TYR A 114 -10.93 -8.62 -22.77
N LEU A 115 -11.09 -9.78 -22.12
CA LEU A 115 -11.85 -10.90 -22.69
C LEU A 115 -13.37 -10.63 -22.69
N SER A 116 -13.88 -9.84 -21.73
CA SER A 116 -15.30 -9.50 -21.61
C SER A 116 -15.75 -8.25 -22.37
N ALA A 117 -14.83 -7.40 -22.85
CA ALA A 117 -15.13 -6.10 -23.47
C ALA A 117 -15.71 -6.18 -24.91
N THR A 118 -16.60 -7.12 -25.20
CA THR A 118 -17.36 -7.16 -26.46
C THR A 118 -18.84 -6.96 -26.20
N ASN A 119 -19.33 -5.78 -26.56
CA ASN A 119 -20.72 -5.63 -27.00
C ASN A 119 -20.82 -6.31 -28.37
N GLU A 120 -21.78 -7.22 -28.49
CA GLU A 120 -22.18 -7.98 -29.67
C GLU A 120 -21.23 -9.13 -30.09
N ASP A 121 -21.82 -10.34 -30.13
CA ASP A 121 -21.30 -11.60 -30.63
C ASP A 121 -20.27 -12.37 -29.79
N TYR A 122 -20.79 -13.14 -28.83
CA TYR A 122 -20.22 -14.41 -28.35
C TYR A 122 -20.17 -15.46 -29.49
N THR A 123 -19.52 -15.14 -30.60
CA THR A 123 -19.16 -16.14 -31.59
C THR A 123 -17.88 -16.83 -31.13
N HIS A 124 -17.91 -18.17 -31.06
CA HIS A 124 -16.77 -19.03 -30.69
C HIS A 124 -15.48 -18.80 -31.51
N THR A 125 -15.52 -17.96 -32.55
CA THR A 125 -14.46 -17.74 -33.54
C THR A 125 -13.47 -16.62 -33.18
N LYS A 126 -13.84 -15.60 -32.38
CA LYS A 126 -12.92 -14.49 -32.04
C LYS A 126 -12.11 -14.71 -30.74
N LEU A 127 -12.58 -15.57 -29.85
CA LEU A 127 -11.90 -15.87 -28.58
C LEU A 127 -10.52 -16.52 -28.77
N PRO A 128 -10.33 -17.49 -29.70
CA PRO A 128 -9.02 -18.10 -29.94
C PRO A 128 -7.97 -17.08 -30.43
N ALA A 129 -8.37 -16.07 -31.21
CA ALA A 129 -7.47 -15.03 -31.68
C ALA A 129 -6.95 -14.17 -30.52
N ARG A 130 -7.85 -13.70 -29.64
CA ARG A 130 -7.49 -12.89 -28.47
C ARG A 130 -6.58 -13.60 -27.48
N LEU A 131 -6.77 -14.90 -27.30
CA LEU A 131 -5.92 -15.73 -26.43
C LEU A 131 -4.46 -15.81 -26.92
N ASN A 132 -4.23 -15.63 -28.22
CA ASN A 132 -2.91 -15.62 -28.84
C ASN A 132 -2.33 -14.21 -29.02
N GLU A 133 -3.08 -13.15 -28.68
CA GLU A 133 -2.56 -11.79 -28.74
C GLU A 133 -1.49 -11.54 -27.68
N LYS A 134 -0.61 -10.58 -27.98
CA LYS A 134 0.47 -10.17 -27.09
C LYS A 134 -0.07 -9.38 -25.91
N ILE A 135 0.48 -9.63 -24.73
CA ILE A 135 0.09 -8.93 -23.51
C ILE A 135 0.50 -7.44 -23.48
N SER A 136 1.37 -7.00 -24.39
CA SER A 136 1.77 -5.59 -24.52
C SER A 136 0.60 -4.61 -24.67
N HIS A 137 -0.52 -5.04 -25.25
CA HIS A 137 -1.71 -4.19 -25.43
C HIS A 137 -2.65 -4.17 -24.22
N LEU A 138 -2.48 -5.10 -23.27
CA LEU A 138 -3.34 -5.26 -22.10
C LEU A 138 -2.68 -4.76 -20.81
N MET A 139 -1.34 -4.81 -20.75
CA MET A 139 -0.61 -4.44 -19.55
C MET A 139 -0.79 -2.95 -19.23
N LYS A 140 -0.85 -2.63 -17.94
CA LYS A 140 -0.76 -1.24 -17.50
C LYS A 140 0.71 -0.80 -17.57
N GLN A 141 0.94 0.28 -18.30
CA GLN A 141 2.21 1.01 -18.36
C GLN A 141 2.29 2.00 -17.17
N GLU A 142 3.46 2.60 -16.94
CA GLU A 142 3.71 3.51 -15.80
C GLU A 142 3.51 2.83 -14.43
N VAL A 143 4.24 1.74 -14.21
CA VAL A 143 4.13 0.96 -12.97
C VAL A 143 4.79 1.70 -11.82
N LEU A 144 4.02 1.96 -10.76
CA LEU A 144 4.57 2.41 -9.48
C LEU A 144 5.44 1.29 -8.88
N THR A 145 6.65 1.66 -8.46
CA THR A 145 7.61 0.75 -7.85
C THR A 145 8.11 1.32 -6.52
N ALA A 146 8.64 0.45 -5.67
CA ALA A 146 9.25 0.82 -4.40
C ALA A 146 10.63 0.17 -4.25
N SER A 147 11.45 0.72 -3.35
CA SER A 147 12.73 0.14 -2.94
C SER A 147 12.56 -0.83 -1.77
N VAL A 148 13.60 -1.61 -1.47
CA VAL A 148 13.61 -2.62 -0.39
C VAL A 148 13.43 -2.05 1.02
N ASP A 149 13.80 -0.80 1.21
CA ASP A 149 13.74 -0.02 2.44
C ASP A 149 12.48 0.87 2.52
N THR A 150 11.61 0.82 1.50
CA THR A 150 10.37 1.59 1.51
C THR A 150 9.44 1.13 2.64
N ASP A 151 8.91 2.09 3.41
CA ASP A 151 7.90 1.86 4.45
C ASP A 151 6.64 1.18 3.88
N VAL A 152 6.23 0.08 4.50
CA VAL A 152 5.01 -0.66 4.11
C VAL A 152 3.76 0.22 4.20
N ARG A 153 3.71 1.19 5.12
CA ARG A 153 2.59 2.15 5.24
C ARG A 153 2.45 3.03 4.01
N HIS A 154 3.56 3.44 3.39
CA HIS A 154 3.52 4.18 2.12
C HIS A 154 3.00 3.31 0.99
N ILE A 155 3.43 2.05 0.93
CA ILE A 155 2.93 1.09 -0.08
C ILE A 155 1.43 0.85 0.10
N ALA A 156 0.98 0.63 1.34
CA ALA A 156 -0.41 0.43 1.69
C ALA A 156 -1.28 1.64 1.31
N ARG A 157 -0.80 2.85 1.60
CA ARG A 157 -1.45 4.10 1.19
C ARG A 157 -1.64 4.15 -0.32
N LEU A 158 -0.59 3.85 -1.10
CA LEU A 158 -0.67 3.85 -2.56
C LEU A 158 -1.62 2.78 -3.11
N PHE A 159 -1.73 1.61 -2.47
CA PHE A 159 -2.73 0.60 -2.83
C PHE A 159 -4.16 1.12 -2.74
N VAL A 160 -4.44 1.97 -1.75
CA VAL A 160 -5.76 2.58 -1.56
C VAL A 160 -5.94 3.76 -2.51
N GLU A 161 -5.03 4.75 -2.46
CA GLU A 161 -5.16 6.02 -3.17
C GLU A 161 -5.07 5.86 -4.70
N GLN A 162 -4.26 4.92 -5.19
CA GLN A 162 -4.05 4.70 -6.63
C GLN A 162 -4.83 3.50 -7.18
N HIS A 163 -5.64 2.83 -6.34
CA HIS A 163 -6.41 1.63 -6.69
C HIS A 163 -5.56 0.51 -7.33
N ILE A 164 -4.29 0.38 -6.93
CA ILE A 164 -3.39 -0.67 -7.40
C ILE A 164 -3.38 -1.87 -6.45
N GLY A 165 -3.24 -3.08 -7.00
CA GLY A 165 -3.30 -4.31 -6.22
C GLY A 165 -1.95 -4.93 -5.89
N ALA A 166 -0.88 -4.48 -6.57
CA ALA A 166 0.47 -4.99 -6.43
C ALA A 166 1.48 -3.91 -6.83
N MET A 167 2.67 -3.97 -6.23
CA MET A 167 3.78 -3.04 -6.44
C MET A 167 5.08 -3.83 -6.55
N PRO A 168 5.76 -3.77 -7.72
CA PRO A 168 7.10 -4.32 -7.86
C PRO A 168 8.11 -3.60 -6.96
N ILE A 169 8.98 -4.39 -6.35
CA ILE A 169 10.11 -3.93 -5.54
C ILE A 169 11.37 -4.04 -6.36
N VAL A 170 12.10 -2.93 -6.48
CA VAL A 170 13.24 -2.79 -7.38
C VAL A 170 14.52 -2.37 -6.64
N THR A 171 15.64 -2.89 -7.12
CA THR A 171 17.00 -2.49 -6.71
C THR A 171 17.85 -2.38 -7.97
N ASP A 172 18.60 -1.29 -8.10
CA ASP A 172 19.42 -1.00 -9.29
C ASP A 172 18.65 -1.12 -10.62
N GLY A 173 17.38 -0.70 -10.60
CA GLY A 173 16.47 -0.75 -11.74
C GLY A 173 15.94 -2.15 -12.10
N LYS A 174 16.31 -3.19 -11.35
CA LYS A 174 15.84 -4.56 -11.56
C LYS A 174 14.79 -4.95 -10.53
N ILE A 175 13.78 -5.70 -10.97
CA ILE A 175 12.80 -6.28 -10.05
C ILE A 175 13.45 -7.37 -9.20
N ILE A 176 13.24 -7.31 -7.89
CA ILE A 176 13.71 -8.30 -6.93
C ILE A 176 12.59 -8.85 -6.05
N GLY A 177 11.44 -8.16 -6.00
CA GLY A 177 10.31 -8.56 -5.17
C GLY A 177 8.98 -8.01 -5.68
N LEU A 178 7.90 -8.52 -5.11
CA LEU A 178 6.55 -8.05 -5.34
C LEU A 178 5.82 -7.97 -4.00
N ILE A 179 5.13 -6.85 -3.76
CA ILE A 179 4.19 -6.71 -2.64
C ILE A 179 2.80 -6.57 -3.22
N THR A 180 1.84 -7.26 -2.62
CA THR A 180 0.42 -7.19 -2.92
C THR A 180 -0.37 -6.74 -1.70
N ARG A 181 -1.65 -6.37 -1.90
CA ARG A 181 -2.56 -6.07 -0.79
C ARG A 181 -2.62 -7.20 0.26
N SER A 182 -2.50 -8.45 -0.18
CA SER A 182 -2.50 -9.62 0.71
C SER A 182 -1.24 -9.73 1.55
N ASP A 183 -0.09 -9.29 1.04
CA ASP A 183 1.17 -9.27 1.80
C ASP A 183 1.12 -8.22 2.90
N VAL A 184 0.58 -7.04 2.60
CA VAL A 184 0.33 -5.99 3.60
C VAL A 184 -0.65 -6.48 4.66
N LEU A 185 -1.77 -7.08 4.26
CA LEU A 185 -2.74 -7.64 5.23
C LEU A 185 -2.10 -8.74 6.08
N GLY A 186 -1.34 -9.64 5.47
CA GLY A 186 -0.62 -10.69 6.17
C GLY A 186 0.44 -10.13 7.13
N ALA A 187 1.07 -9.01 6.79
CA ALA A 187 1.98 -8.31 7.67
C ALA A 187 1.25 -7.70 8.87
N VAL A 188 0.10 -7.05 8.66
CA VAL A 188 -0.75 -6.55 9.75
C VAL A 188 -1.11 -7.69 10.71
N MET A 189 -1.54 -8.84 10.18
CA MET A 189 -1.91 -10.00 10.99
C MET A 189 -0.74 -10.64 11.77
N ARG A 190 0.50 -10.50 11.29
CA ARG A 190 1.68 -11.14 11.90
C ARG A 190 2.42 -10.24 12.88
N TYR A 191 2.53 -8.95 12.57
CA TYR A 191 3.40 -8.03 13.30
C TYR A 191 2.63 -7.06 14.19
N PHE A 192 1.30 -6.96 14.05
CA PHE A 192 0.49 -6.04 14.84
C PHE A 192 -0.59 -6.80 15.60
N ILE A 193 -0.77 -6.44 16.87
CA ILE A 193 -1.90 -6.90 17.67
C ILE A 193 -3.13 -6.12 17.21
N LEU A 194 -4.04 -6.80 16.52
CA LEU A 194 -5.33 -6.23 16.16
C LEU A 194 -6.32 -6.49 17.31
N GLU A 195 -6.42 -5.55 18.25
CA GLU A 195 -7.51 -5.50 19.23
C GLU A 195 -8.80 -5.11 18.50
N LEU A 196 -9.57 -6.09 17.99
CA LEU A 196 -10.82 -5.87 17.25
C LEU A 196 -12.07 -5.91 18.13
N TRP A 197 -11.92 -5.66 19.43
CA TRP A 197 -13.03 -5.67 20.39
C TRP A 197 -13.51 -4.23 20.64
N ALA A 198 -14.84 -4.04 20.54
CA ALA A 198 -15.55 -2.82 20.90
C ALA A 198 -16.47 -3.11 22.10
#